data_AF-A0A6J4H9M1-F1
#
_entry.id   AF-A0A6J4H9M1-F1
#
_cell.length_a   1.000
_cell.length_b   1.000
_cell.length_c   1.000
_cell.angle_alpha   90.00
_cell.angle_beta   90.00
_cell.angle_gamma   90.00
#
_symmetry.space_group_name_H-M   'P 1'
#
loop_
_entity.id
_entity.type
_entity.pdbx_description
1 polymer ?
#
loop_
_entity_poly.entity_id
_entity_poly.type
_entity_poly.pdbx_seq_one_letter_code
_entity_poly.pdbx_strand_id
1 'polypeptide(L)'
;HAVVLPLLPDGWRGQPLEVDDAVLSGGVRLSFAVRWHGERPALLWEATAPLRLTAPGLDHSFAVTEARGEALLAAPAATTAREGGTVELS
;
A
#
# COMPACT_ATOMS: atom_id res chain seq x y z
N HIS A 1 15.79 0.78 -1.92
CA HIS A 1 14.53 1.47 -1.59
C HIS A 1 13.45 0.89 -2.49
N ALA A 2 12.31 0.49 -1.94
CA ALA A 2 11.17 -0.02 -2.67
C ALA A 2 9.91 0.75 -2.25
N VAL A 3 9.09 1.09 -3.24
CA VAL A 3 7.77 1.69 -3.02
C VAL A 3 6.75 0.68 -3.53
N VAL A 4 5.95 0.12 -2.63
CA VAL A 4 4.82 -0.76 -2.98
C VAL A 4 3.54 0.05 -2.90
N LEU A 5 2.56 -0.30 -3.74
CA LEU A 5 1.26 0.39 -3.75
C LEU A 5 1.39 1.92 -3.68
N PRO A 6 2.07 2.57 -4.65
CA PRO A 6 2.19 4.02 -4.65
C PRO A 6 0.82 4.73 -4.72
N LEU A 7 -0.18 4.01 -5.25
CA LEU A 7 -1.59 4.33 -5.27
C LEU A 7 -2.37 3.07 -4.88
N LEU A 8 -3.48 3.23 -4.17
CA LEU A 8 -4.45 2.16 -3.94
C LEU A 8 -5.72 2.46 -4.75
N PRO A 9 -6.02 1.68 -5.81
CA PRO A 9 -7.28 1.80 -6.54
C PRO A 9 -8.48 1.55 -5.61
N ASP A 10 -9.58 2.29 -5.80
CA ASP A 10 -10.76 2.17 -4.93
C ASP A 10 -11.34 0.75 -4.89
N GLY A 11 -11.33 0.04 -6.03
CA GLY A 11 -11.80 -1.35 -6.10
C GLY A 11 -10.94 -2.36 -5.32
N TRP A 12 -9.74 -1.97 -4.87
CA TRP A 12 -8.86 -2.81 -4.07
C TRP A 12 -8.95 -2.49 -2.57
N ARG A 13 -9.60 -1.39 -2.19
CA ARG A 13 -9.79 -1.02 -0.79
C ARG A 13 -10.63 -2.08 -0.09
N GLY A 14 -10.21 -2.49 1.10
CA GLY A 14 -10.84 -3.57 1.86
C GLY A 14 -10.62 -4.98 1.31
N GLN A 15 -10.01 -5.13 0.13
CA GLN A 15 -9.75 -6.44 -0.48
C GLN A 15 -8.34 -6.93 -0.16
N PRO A 16 -8.15 -8.22 0.16
CA PRO A 16 -6.81 -8.76 0.33
C PRO A 16 -6.03 -8.67 -0.98
N LEU A 17 -4.73 -8.42 -0.87
CA LEU A 17 -3.80 -8.40 -1.99
C LEU A 17 -2.54 -9.18 -1.59
N GLU A 18 -1.98 -9.93 -2.52
CA GLU A 18 -0.73 -10.65 -2.33
C GLU A 18 0.14 -10.51 -3.58
N VAL A 19 1.43 -10.30 -3.36
CA VAL A 19 2.46 -10.26 -4.39
C VAL A 19 3.60 -11.14 -3.92
N ASP A 20 3.95 -12.11 -4.74
CA ASP A 20 5.03 -13.06 -4.46
C ASP A 20 6.26 -12.78 -5.32
N ASP A 21 7.43 -12.82 -4.68
CA ASP A 21 8.74 -12.89 -5.32
C ASP A 21 9.03 -11.78 -6.35
N ALA A 22 8.48 -10.58 -6.14
CA ALA A 22 8.72 -9.43 -7.01
C ALA A 22 10.22 -9.08 -7.02
N VAL A 23 10.83 -9.12 -8.21
CA VAL A 23 12.26 -8.85 -8.38
C VAL A 23 12.51 -7.36 -8.47
N LEU A 24 13.34 -6.85 -7.56
CA LEU A 24 13.81 -5.47 -7.51
C LEU A 24 15.19 -5.35 -8.16
N SER A 25 15.60 -4.12 -8.45
CA SER A 25 16.97 -3.81 -8.89
C SER A 25 18.00 -4.36 -7.89
N GLY A 26 19.05 -4.98 -8.41
CA GLY A 26 20.08 -5.63 -7.58
C GLY A 26 19.75 -7.08 -7.16
N GLY A 27 18.68 -7.67 -7.69
CA GLY A 27 18.35 -9.09 -7.49
C GLY A 27 17.66 -9.39 -6.15
N VAL A 28 17.30 -8.36 -5.38
CA VAL A 28 16.48 -8.50 -4.17
C VAL A 28 15.08 -8.93 -4.58
N ARG A 29 14.52 -9.93 -3.90
CA ARG A 29 13.12 -10.34 -4.06
C ARG A 29 12.31 -9.82 -2.89
N LEU A 30 11.09 -9.36 -3.16
CA LEU A 30 10.15 -8.86 -2.17
C LEU A 30 8.80 -9.56 -2.38
N SER A 31 8.32 -10.24 -1.35
CA SER A 31 6.92 -10.65 -1.23
C SER A 31 6.22 -9.73 -0.23
N PHE A 32 4.95 -9.40 -0.50
CA PHE A 32 4.14 -8.67 0.47
C PHE A 32 2.67 -9.01 0.33
N ALA A 33 1.94 -8.87 1.43
CA ALA A 33 0.50 -9.05 1.48
C ALA A 33 -0.17 -7.90 2.23
N VAL A 34 -1.36 -7.51 1.78
CA VAL A 34 -2.24 -6.57 2.47
C VAL A 34 -3.44 -7.34 2.99
N ARG A 35 -3.66 -7.28 4.29
CA ARG A 35 -4.85 -7.79 4.97
C ARG A 35 -5.62 -6.62 5.56
N TRP A 36 -6.93 -6.75 5.76
CA TRP A 36 -7.75 -5.64 6.27
C TRP A 36 -8.35 -5.97 7.63
N HIS A 37 -8.28 -4.99 8.54
CA HIS A 37 -8.94 -4.99 9.84
C HIS A 37 -9.89 -3.78 9.88
N GLY A 38 -11.09 -3.97 9.35
CA GLY A 38 -11.98 -2.85 8.99
C GLY A 38 -11.32 -1.98 7.92
N GLU A 39 -11.32 -0.66 8.12
CA GLU A 39 -10.70 0.31 7.19
C GLU A 39 -9.16 0.35 7.25
N ARG A 40 -8.54 -0.39 8.18
CA ARG A 40 -7.09 -0.34 8.41
C ARG A 40 -6.38 -1.51 7.74
N PRO A 41 -5.43 -1.28 6.83
CA PRO A 41 -4.64 -2.33 6.22
C PRO A 41 -3.50 -2.77 7.16
N ALA A 42 -3.28 -4.07 7.27
CA ALA A 42 -2.08 -4.68 7.79
C ALA A 42 -1.19 -5.09 6.61
N LEU A 43 0.01 -4.52 6.54
CA LEU A 43 1.03 -4.88 5.55
C LEU A 43 1.98 -5.91 6.16
N LEU A 44 2.13 -7.04 5.50
CA LEU A 44 3.13 -8.06 5.78
C LEU A 44 4.16 -8.04 4.66
N TRP A 45 5.44 -8.16 4.97
CA TRP A 45 6.50 -8.18 3.97
C TRP A 45 7.62 -9.15 4.32
N GLU A 46 8.25 -9.67 3.27
CA GLU A 46 9.48 -10.44 3.34
C GLU A 46 10.36 -10.12 2.13
N ALA A 47 11.60 -9.73 2.38
CA ALA A 47 12.61 -9.46 1.38
C ALA A 47 13.85 -10.33 1.60
N THR A 48 14.55 -10.66 0.51
CA THR A 48 15.79 -11.44 0.58
C THR A 48 16.97 -10.66 1.17
N ALA A 49 16.86 -9.34 1.30
CA ALA A 49 17.82 -8.47 1.97
C ALA A 49 17.12 -7.23 2.58
N PRO A 50 17.70 -6.58 3.61
CA PRO A 50 17.15 -5.34 4.16
C PRO A 50 17.02 -4.24 3.09
N LEU A 51 15.88 -3.56 3.08
CA LEU A 51 15.62 -2.44 2.19
C LEU A 51 14.68 -1.45 2.87
N ARG A 52 14.82 -0.17 2.53
CA ARG A 52 13.81 0.83 2.88
C ARG A 52 12.54 0.56 2.10
N LEU A 53 11.43 0.23 2.77
CA LEU A 53 10.12 -0.05 2.19
C LEU A 53 9.13 1.05 2.57
N THR A 54 8.34 1.54 1.61
CA THR A 54 7.22 2.47 1.86
C THR A 54 5.98 2.02 1.09
N ALA A 55 4.80 2.45 1.57
CA ALA A 55 3.50 2.08 1.00
C ALA A 55 2.51 3.27 0.98
N PRO A 56 2.81 4.36 0.23
CA PRO A 56 2.09 5.61 0.38
C PRO A 56 0.63 5.58 -0.09
N GLY A 57 0.23 4.61 -0.92
CA GLY A 57 -1.18 4.38 -1.25
C GLY A 57 -1.98 3.73 -0.11
N LEU A 58 -1.30 3.16 0.90
CA LEU A 58 -1.93 2.66 2.13
C LEU A 58 -1.81 3.69 3.27
N ASP A 59 -0.58 4.13 3.55
CA ASP A 59 -0.24 5.08 4.61
C ASP A 59 0.98 5.91 4.20
N HIS A 60 0.79 7.21 4.00
CA HIS A 60 1.85 8.13 3.57
C HIS A 60 3.02 8.25 4.58
N SER A 61 2.78 7.95 5.85
CA SER A 61 3.78 8.03 6.91
C SER A 61 4.56 6.73 7.09
N PHE A 62 4.10 5.63 6.51
CA PHE A 62 4.71 4.32 6.68
C PHE A 62 6.10 4.22 6.01
N ALA A 63 7.09 3.83 6.81
CA ALA A 63 8.41 3.44 6.35
C ALA A 63 9.07 2.46 7.33
N VAL A 64 9.76 1.45 6.80
CA VAL A 64 10.54 0.45 7.56
C VAL A 64 11.83 0.12 6.83
N THR A 65 12.78 -0.51 7.53
CA THR A 65 14.07 -0.94 6.95
C THR A 65 14.37 -2.42 7.15
N GLU A 66 13.57 -3.08 7.98
CA GLU A 66 13.64 -4.49 8.30
C GLU A 66 13.31 -5.31 7.05
N ALA A 67 14.07 -6.38 6.82
CA ALA A 67 13.82 -7.26 5.68
C ALA A 67 12.47 -7.99 5.77
N ARG A 68 11.92 -8.15 6.98
CA ARG A 68 10.68 -8.90 7.23
C ARG A 68 9.90 -8.23 8.34
N GLY A 69 8.58 -8.33 8.30
CA GLY A 69 7.74 -7.87 9.40
C GLY A 69 6.28 -7.74 9.02
N GLU A 70 5.54 -7.22 9.98
CA GLU A 70 4.13 -6.87 9.83
C GLU A 70 3.85 -5.52 10.52
N ALA A 71 2.93 -4.75 9.96
CA ALA A 71 2.50 -3.48 10.52
C ALA A 71 1.03 -3.21 10.22
N LEU A 72 0.25 -2.89 11.25
CA LEU A 72 -1.11 -2.39 11.10
C LEU A 72 -1.08 -0.87 10.88
N LEU A 73 -1.40 -0.43 9.66
CA LEU A 73 -1.22 0.94 9.20
C LEU A 73 -2.40 1.85 9.56
N ALA A 74 -2.26 3.16 9.35
CA ALA A 74 -3.40 4.07 9.40
C ALA A 74 -4.41 3.73 8.28
N ALA A 75 -5.69 4.08 8.49
CA ALA A 75 -6.68 3.95 7.42
C ALA A 75 -6.31 4.92 6.29
N PRO A 76 -6.28 4.48 5.02
CA PRO A 76 -6.00 5.38 3.91
C PRO A 76 -7.07 6.47 3.87
N ALA A 77 -6.67 7.73 3.72
CA ALA A 77 -7.63 8.82 3.59
C ALA A 77 -8.66 8.48 2.49
N ALA A 78 -9.94 8.69 2.78
CA ALA A 78 -10.96 8.61 1.75
C ALA A 78 -10.64 9.74 0.75
N THR A 79 -10.38 9.38 -0.51
CA THR A 79 -10.51 10.38 -1.58
C THR A 79 -12.00 10.69 -1.64
N THR A 80 -12.40 11.83 -1.11
CA THR A 80 -13.70 12.40 -1.44
C THR A 80 -13.67 12.66 -2.94
N ALA A 81 -14.27 11.75 -3.72
CA ALA A 81 -14.60 12.02 -5.11
C ALA A 81 -15.34 13.37 -5.11
N ARG A 82 -14.80 14.37 -5.82
CA ARG A 82 -15.54 15.62 -6.02
C ARG A 82 -16.84 15.24 -6.71
N GLU A 83 -17.95 15.33 -5.97
CA GLU A 83 -19.29 15.26 -6.53
C GLU A 83 -19.33 16.19 -7.74
N GLY A 84 -19.69 15.62 -8.90
CA GLY A 84 -19.79 16.35 -10.15
C GLY A 84 -20.71 17.54 -9.96
N GLY A 85 -20.12 18.74 -9.94
CA GLY A 85 -20.85 19.98 -10.04
C GLY A 85 -21.63 19.96 -11.35
N THR A 86 -22.93 19.74 -11.25
CA THR A 86 -23.86 20.06 -12.34
C THR A 86 -23.83 21.57 -12.50
N VAL A 87 -23.20 22.05 -13.57
CA VAL A 87 -23.37 23.44 -14.01
C VAL A 87 -24.68 23.51 -14.78
N GLU A 88 -25.77 23.89 -14.12
CA GLU A 88 -26.94 24.40 -14.84
C GLU A 88 -26.59 25.79 -15.39
N LEU A 89 -26.56 25.89 -16.72
CA LEU A 89 -26.47 27.17 -17.43
C LEU A 89 -27.88 27.76 -17.51
N SER A 90 -28.09 28.91 -16.86
CA SER A 90 -29.24 29.80 -17.07
C SER A 90 -28.88 30.91 -18.05
#